data_AF-A0A9W9I772-F1
#
_entry.id   AF-A0A9W9I772-F1
#
_cell.length_a   1.000
_cell.length_b   1.000
_cell.length_c   1.000
_cell.angle_alpha   90.00
_cell.angle_beta   90.00
_cell.angle_gamma   90.00
#
_symmetry.space_group_name_H-M   'P 1'
#
loop_
_entity.id
_entity.type
_entity.pdbx_description
1 polymer ?
#
loop_
_entity_poly.entity_id
_entity_poly.type
_entity_poly.pdbx_seq_one_letter_code
_entity_poly.pdbx_strand_id
1 'polypeptide(L)'
;MEPEIPTQPHLSPPQSTCSSSLPATMAHHEEDHSYHPQDAVSAAIKTTMLTGGVGLFASAVQNTLVRQNIGPLGIFIRSGSTITILAAMGGTYEFAKTASANLREKQDPVNTAIGGFFSGAILGLRARTLPAVLGYGVALSAGMYAFDYTGGNLFGYSKNKEEDEFERRTKLRKAFQTPAEQTFAELGEGRGIYGPNYEERRAERIKEAYGIEVPRSPVPAS
;
A
#
# COMPACT_ATOMS: atom_id res chain seq x y z
N MET A 1 -10.12 -69.17 -6.01
CA MET A 1 -9.77 -69.54 -4.62
C MET A 1 -9.97 -68.30 -3.78
N GLU A 2 -11.11 -68.22 -3.11
CA GLU A 2 -11.36 -67.25 -2.03
C GLU A 2 -10.30 -67.35 -0.95
N PRO A 3 -10.10 -66.26 -0.20
CA PRO A 3 -10.26 -66.42 1.24
C PRO A 3 -11.10 -65.30 1.90
N GLU A 4 -12.16 -65.75 2.55
CA GLU A 4 -12.70 -65.38 3.87
C GLU A 4 -12.92 -63.92 4.28
N ILE A 5 -14.20 -63.62 4.50
CA ILE A 5 -14.72 -62.64 5.45
C ILE A 5 -14.62 -63.22 6.87
N PRO A 6 -14.32 -62.41 7.90
CA PRO A 6 -15.19 -62.47 9.08
C PRO A 6 -15.49 -61.11 9.74
N THR A 7 -16.80 -60.93 10.02
CA THR A 7 -17.41 -60.34 11.24
C THR A 7 -17.22 -58.85 11.60
N GLN A 8 -18.34 -58.12 11.51
CA GLN A 8 -18.72 -56.98 12.37
C GLN A 8 -19.10 -57.46 13.79
N PRO A 9 -19.07 -56.59 14.82
CA PRO A 9 -20.35 -56.26 15.47
C PRO A 9 -20.50 -54.81 16.00
N HIS A 10 -21.63 -54.19 15.62
CA HIS A 10 -22.64 -53.49 16.45
C HIS A 10 -22.22 -52.41 17.49
N LEU A 11 -22.76 -51.19 17.33
CA LEU A 11 -23.77 -50.58 18.24
C LEU A 11 -24.26 -49.19 17.76
N SER A 12 -25.49 -48.89 18.15
CA SER A 12 -26.51 -47.98 17.59
C SER A 12 -26.47 -46.52 18.12
N PRO A 13 -27.39 -45.62 17.66
CA PRO A 13 -27.28 -44.14 17.69
C PRO A 13 -27.83 -43.51 18.99
N PRO A 14 -27.84 -42.16 19.16
CA PRO A 14 -29.09 -41.45 18.84
C PRO A 14 -29.01 -39.93 18.48
N GLN A 15 -30.14 -39.47 17.93
CA GLN A 15 -30.81 -38.18 18.17
C GLN A 15 -30.47 -36.91 17.35
N SER A 16 -31.42 -36.65 16.44
CA SER A 16 -31.91 -35.34 15.99
C SER A 16 -32.02 -34.31 17.11
N THR A 17 -31.46 -33.12 16.88
CA THR A 17 -32.10 -31.84 17.27
C THR A 17 -31.88 -30.81 16.17
N CYS A 18 -32.98 -30.39 15.54
CA CYS A 18 -33.07 -29.12 14.83
C CYS A 18 -33.14 -27.97 15.85
N SER A 19 -32.82 -26.77 15.35
CA SER A 19 -33.15 -25.45 15.91
C SER A 19 -32.03 -24.76 16.73
N SER A 20 -31.29 -23.88 16.07
CA SER A 20 -31.54 -22.44 16.24
C SER A 20 -30.70 -21.63 15.26
N SER A 21 -31.42 -20.80 14.52
CA SER A 21 -30.93 -19.72 13.68
C SER A 21 -30.05 -18.75 14.48
N LEU A 22 -28.80 -18.59 14.07
CA LEU A 22 -28.04 -17.37 14.29
C LEU A 22 -27.53 -16.89 12.92
N PRO A 23 -27.74 -15.60 12.57
CA PRO A 23 -27.29 -15.08 11.30
C PRO A 23 -25.77 -15.24 11.22
N ALA A 24 -25.32 -15.69 10.05
CA ALA A 24 -23.93 -15.54 9.64
C ALA A 24 -23.57 -14.05 9.75
N THR A 25 -23.00 -13.66 10.88
CA THR A 25 -22.15 -12.48 10.95
C THR A 25 -21.11 -12.72 9.88
N MET A 26 -21.24 -12.00 8.76
CA MET A 26 -20.17 -11.83 7.81
C MET A 26 -19.00 -11.29 8.63
N ALA A 27 -18.11 -12.18 9.03
CA ALA A 27 -16.76 -11.80 9.35
C ALA A 27 -16.24 -11.21 8.04
N HIS A 28 -16.31 -9.88 7.95
CA HIS A 28 -15.41 -9.14 7.12
C HIS A 28 -14.03 -9.68 7.49
N HIS A 29 -13.45 -10.49 6.61
CA HIS A 29 -12.00 -10.61 6.53
C HIS A 29 -11.52 -9.22 6.13
N GLU A 30 -11.51 -8.29 7.08
CA GLU A 30 -10.41 -7.33 7.13
C GLU A 30 -9.20 -8.24 7.30
N GLU A 31 -8.52 -8.52 6.19
CA GLU A 31 -7.13 -8.91 6.28
C GLU A 31 -6.49 -7.85 7.15
N ASP A 32 -6.23 -8.23 8.39
CA ASP A 32 -5.47 -7.47 9.34
C ASP A 32 -4.10 -7.34 8.66
N HIS A 33 -3.94 -6.30 7.83
CA HIS A 33 -2.67 -5.83 7.31
C HIS A 33 -1.90 -5.26 8.51
N SER A 34 -1.68 -6.13 9.49
CA SER A 34 -1.05 -5.84 10.75
C SER A 34 0.38 -5.53 10.37
N TYR A 35 0.69 -4.23 10.43
CA TYR A 35 1.99 -3.75 10.02
C TYR A 35 3.04 -4.35 10.96
N HIS A 36 3.94 -5.14 10.41
CA HIS A 36 5.08 -5.63 11.17
C HIS A 36 6.18 -4.57 11.15
N PRO A 37 6.58 -4.05 12.33
CA PRO A 37 7.67 -3.09 12.43
C PRO A 37 8.93 -3.66 11.80
N GLN A 38 9.54 -2.89 10.91
CA GLN A 38 10.77 -3.27 10.25
C GLN A 38 11.95 -2.55 10.87
N ASP A 39 13.07 -3.24 10.99
CA ASP A 39 14.32 -2.61 11.42
C ASP A 39 14.88 -1.74 10.29
N ALA A 40 14.67 -0.42 10.43
CA ALA A 40 15.10 0.58 9.47
C ALA A 40 16.62 0.61 9.27
N VAL A 41 17.40 0.31 10.31
CA VAL A 41 18.87 0.34 10.24
C VAL A 41 19.37 -0.88 9.48
N SER A 42 18.86 -2.07 9.80
CA SER A 42 19.21 -3.30 9.07
C SER A 42 18.81 -3.22 7.60
N ALA A 43 17.60 -2.74 7.30
CA ALA A 43 17.13 -2.54 5.93
C ALA A 43 18.00 -1.54 5.16
N ALA A 44 18.34 -0.40 5.78
CA ALA A 44 19.20 0.61 5.20
C ALA A 44 20.63 0.09 4.96
N ILE A 45 21.22 -0.68 5.89
CA ILE A 45 22.57 -1.25 5.71
C ILE A 45 22.58 -2.22 4.53
N LYS A 46 21.60 -3.14 4.45
CA LYS A 46 21.51 -4.12 3.35
C LYS A 46 21.42 -3.43 1.99
N THR A 47 20.56 -2.43 1.88
CA THR A 47 20.38 -1.69 0.62
C THR A 47 21.54 -0.76 0.30
N THR A 48 22.18 -0.17 1.30
CA THR A 48 23.44 0.57 1.13
C THR A 48 24.53 -0.35 0.59
N MET A 49 24.66 -1.58 1.10
CA MET A 49 25.63 -2.55 0.60
C MET A 49 25.35 -2.93 -0.85
N LEU A 50 24.08 -3.20 -1.20
CA LEU A 50 23.68 -3.53 -2.56
C LEU A 50 23.94 -2.36 -3.53
N THR A 51 23.45 -1.16 -3.21
CA THR A 51 23.61 0.03 -4.05
C THR A 51 25.06 0.50 -4.11
N GLY A 52 25.83 0.35 -3.02
CA GLY A 52 27.26 0.59 -2.99
C GLY A 52 28.04 -0.41 -3.87
N GLY A 53 27.65 -1.68 -3.88
CA GLY A 53 28.22 -2.69 -4.78
C GLY A 53 27.94 -2.38 -6.25
N VAL A 54 26.71 -1.99 -6.58
CA VAL A 54 26.34 -1.51 -7.94
C VAL A 54 27.13 -0.25 -8.29
N GLY A 55 27.30 0.67 -7.35
CA GLY A 55 28.09 1.89 -7.53
C GLY A 55 29.57 1.61 -7.77
N LEU A 56 30.15 0.63 -7.06
CA LEU A 56 31.52 0.17 -7.28
C LEU A 56 31.66 -0.42 -8.69
N PHE A 57 30.74 -1.31 -9.08
CA PHE A 57 30.75 -1.90 -10.41
C PHE A 57 30.63 -0.84 -11.52
N ALA A 58 29.68 0.08 -11.40
CA ALA A 58 29.53 1.19 -12.33
C ALA A 58 30.78 2.07 -12.39
N SER A 59 31.42 2.29 -11.24
CA SER A 59 32.67 3.07 -11.13
C SER A 59 33.86 2.36 -11.76
N ALA A 60 33.91 1.02 -11.67
CA ALA A 60 34.92 0.22 -12.35
C ALA A 60 34.75 0.29 -13.87
N VAL A 61 33.51 0.16 -14.37
CA VAL A 61 33.19 0.32 -15.81
C VAL A 61 33.53 1.73 -16.29
N GLN A 62 33.19 2.76 -15.51
CA GLN A 62 33.57 4.13 -15.86
C GLN A 62 35.09 4.30 -15.91
N ASN A 63 35.82 3.72 -14.95
CA ASN A 63 37.29 3.81 -14.91
C ASN A 63 37.96 3.11 -16.11
N THR A 64 37.43 2.00 -16.62
CA THR A 64 37.98 1.32 -17.80
C THR A 64 37.71 2.08 -19.11
N LEU A 65 36.67 2.92 -19.16
CA LEU A 65 36.32 3.73 -20.33
C LEU A 65 37.06 5.09 -20.37
N VAL A 66 37.77 5.47 -19.31
CA VAL A 66 38.54 6.73 -19.30
C VAL A 66 39.78 6.61 -20.18
N ARG A 67 39.97 7.59 -21.08
CA ARG A 67 41.12 7.66 -22.00
C ARG A 67 42.48 7.85 -21.32
N GLN A 68 42.52 8.17 -20.03
CA GLN A 68 43.73 8.37 -19.25
C GLN A 68 43.98 7.13 -18.38
N ASN A 69 45.22 6.64 -18.35
CA ASN A 69 45.61 5.49 -17.54
C ASN A 69 45.67 5.91 -16.07
N ILE A 70 44.55 5.83 -15.37
CA ILE A 70 44.47 6.13 -13.95
C ILE A 70 44.76 4.83 -13.20
N GLY A 71 45.82 4.83 -12.38
CA GLY A 71 46.19 3.66 -11.59
C GLY A 71 45.06 3.18 -10.64
N PRO A 72 45.24 2.04 -9.96
CA PRO A 72 44.19 1.41 -9.13
C PRO A 72 43.55 2.33 -8.08
N LEU A 73 44.31 3.31 -7.57
CA LEU A 73 43.84 4.32 -6.62
C LEU A 73 42.84 5.33 -7.21
N GLY A 74 42.75 5.43 -8.54
CA GLY A 74 41.78 6.27 -9.23
C GLY A 74 40.33 5.89 -8.95
N ILE A 75 40.06 4.60 -8.76
CA ILE A 75 38.72 4.08 -8.48
C ILE A 75 38.19 4.61 -7.15
N PHE A 76 39.05 4.74 -6.14
CA PHE A 76 38.68 5.23 -4.82
C PHE A 76 38.65 6.76 -4.74
N ILE A 77 39.58 7.45 -5.42
CA ILE A 77 39.75 8.91 -5.27
C ILE A 77 38.89 9.69 -6.28
N ARG A 78 38.81 9.23 -7.54
CA ARG A 78 38.05 9.90 -8.62
C ARG A 78 36.62 9.35 -8.70
N SER A 79 36.48 8.01 -8.68
CA SER A 79 35.16 7.34 -8.75
C SER A 79 34.52 7.12 -7.38
N GLY A 80 35.21 7.48 -6.28
CA GLY A 80 34.63 7.45 -4.94
C GLY A 80 33.34 8.27 -4.83
N SER A 81 33.24 9.40 -5.54
CA SER A 81 32.03 10.23 -5.54
C SER A 81 30.80 9.49 -6.06
N THR A 82 30.91 8.67 -7.11
CA THR A 82 29.77 7.93 -7.65
C THR A 82 29.35 6.80 -6.73
N ILE A 83 30.32 6.10 -6.13
CA ILE A 83 30.07 5.04 -5.13
C ILE A 83 29.35 5.62 -3.92
N THR A 84 29.86 6.72 -3.35
CA THR A 84 29.26 7.35 -2.18
C THR A 84 27.86 7.88 -2.46
N ILE A 85 27.62 8.50 -3.62
CA ILE A 85 26.28 9.01 -3.97
C ILE A 85 25.29 7.85 -4.11
N LEU A 86 25.63 6.79 -4.84
CA LEU A 86 24.74 5.63 -5.03
C LEU A 86 24.45 4.91 -3.70
N ALA A 87 25.48 4.69 -2.88
CA ALA A 87 25.33 4.10 -1.56
C ALA A 87 24.45 4.96 -0.64
N ALA A 88 24.70 6.27 -0.60
CA ALA A 88 23.93 7.21 0.23
C ALA A 88 22.47 7.32 -0.24
N MET A 89 22.23 7.33 -1.56
CA MET A 89 20.88 7.31 -2.14
C MET A 89 20.12 6.04 -1.72
N GLY A 90 20.73 4.86 -1.84
CA GLY A 90 20.09 3.60 -1.46
C GLY A 90 19.80 3.49 0.04
N GLY A 91 20.78 3.84 0.87
CA GLY A 91 20.64 3.80 2.32
C GLY A 91 19.58 4.76 2.86
N THR A 92 19.58 6.00 2.39
CA THR A 92 18.59 7.00 2.84
C THR A 92 17.20 6.74 2.28
N TYR A 93 17.09 6.18 1.06
CA TYR A 93 15.82 5.75 0.50
C TYR A 93 15.13 4.73 1.41
N GLU A 94 15.81 3.62 1.71
CA GLU A 94 15.22 2.58 2.56
C GLU A 94 15.04 3.04 4.00
N PHE A 95 16.01 3.77 4.56
CA PHE A 95 15.88 4.29 5.91
C PHE A 95 14.64 5.18 6.05
N ALA A 96 14.44 6.13 5.14
CA ALA A 96 13.30 7.04 5.20
C ALA A 96 11.98 6.33 4.88
N LYS A 97 11.97 5.36 3.95
CA LYS A 97 10.80 4.53 3.66
C LYS A 97 10.38 3.69 4.86
N THR A 98 11.31 2.97 5.48
CA THR A 98 11.05 2.11 6.65
C THR A 98 10.73 2.92 7.91
N ALA A 99 11.43 4.03 8.15
CA ALA A 99 11.12 4.93 9.25
C ALA A 99 9.71 5.54 9.12
N SER A 100 9.32 5.99 7.93
CA SER A 100 7.97 6.53 7.69
C SER A 100 6.89 5.45 7.80
N ALA A 101 7.17 4.23 7.33
CA ALA A 101 6.28 3.09 7.49
C ALA A 101 6.09 2.71 8.97
N ASN A 102 7.16 2.71 9.78
CA ASN A 102 7.10 2.46 11.22
C ASN A 102 6.30 3.52 11.97
N LEU A 103 6.45 4.80 11.61
CA LEU A 103 5.70 5.90 12.26
C LEU A 103 4.21 5.89 11.92
N ARG A 104 3.85 5.42 10.72
CA ARG A 104 2.47 5.43 10.23
C ARG A 104 1.76 4.09 10.42
N GLU A 105 2.50 3.07 10.85
CA GLU A 105 2.06 1.68 10.99
C GLU A 105 1.29 1.19 9.74
N LYS A 106 1.70 1.67 8.56
CA LYS A 106 1.02 1.45 7.27
C LYS A 106 2.03 1.41 6.14
N GLN A 107 1.82 0.50 5.20
CA GLN A 107 2.63 0.39 3.98
C GLN A 107 1.92 1.05 2.81
N ASP A 108 2.14 2.35 2.65
CA ASP A 108 1.53 3.14 1.57
C ASP A 108 2.58 3.64 0.56
N PRO A 109 2.16 3.96 -0.69
CA PRO A 109 3.00 4.63 -1.70
C PRO A 109 3.63 5.95 -1.23
N VAL A 110 3.02 6.61 -0.24
CA VAL A 110 3.54 7.83 0.39
C VAL A 110 4.87 7.58 1.09
N ASN A 111 5.10 6.39 1.68
CA ASN A 111 6.38 6.06 2.33
C ASN A 111 7.50 5.94 1.28
N THR A 112 7.18 5.32 0.14
CA THR A 112 8.07 5.24 -1.01
C THR A 112 8.36 6.63 -1.61
N ALA A 113 7.37 7.53 -1.62
CA ALA A 113 7.56 8.92 -2.05
C ALA A 113 8.50 9.70 -1.14
N ILE A 114 8.40 9.50 0.18
CA ILE A 114 9.29 10.10 1.18
C ILE A 114 10.72 9.59 0.98
N GLY A 115 10.89 8.26 0.85
CA GLY A 115 12.18 7.67 0.51
C GLY A 115 12.78 8.22 -0.79
N GLY A 116 11.95 8.34 -1.84
CA GLY A 116 12.33 8.90 -3.14
C GLY A 116 12.74 10.38 -3.07
N PHE A 117 12.10 11.16 -2.21
CA PHE A 117 12.47 12.55 -1.98
C PHE A 117 13.87 12.67 -1.36
N PHE A 118 14.17 11.89 -0.32
CA PHE A 118 15.46 11.94 0.36
C PHE A 118 16.60 11.41 -0.53
N SER A 119 16.36 10.35 -1.30
CA SER A 119 17.36 9.87 -2.25
C SER A 119 17.60 10.86 -3.41
N GLY A 120 16.53 11.48 -3.93
CA GLY A 120 16.65 12.55 -4.93
C GLY A 120 17.32 13.81 -4.41
N ALA A 121 17.11 14.15 -3.14
CA ALA A 121 17.81 15.24 -2.49
C ALA A 121 19.33 15.00 -2.45
N ILE A 122 19.78 13.77 -2.17
CA ILE A 122 21.21 13.41 -2.20
C ILE A 122 21.80 13.54 -3.60
N LEU A 123 21.06 13.13 -4.62
CA LEU A 123 21.48 13.34 -6.00
C LEU A 123 21.61 14.84 -6.31
N GLY A 124 20.67 15.67 -5.85
CA GLY A 124 20.69 17.12 -6.01
C GLY A 124 21.79 17.82 -5.21
N LEU A 125 22.22 17.27 -4.07
CA LEU A 125 23.35 17.80 -3.29
C LEU A 125 24.65 17.79 -4.11
N ARG A 126 24.77 16.89 -5.10
CA ARG A 126 25.91 16.88 -6.02
C ARG A 126 26.01 18.16 -6.87
N ALA A 127 24.88 18.81 -7.14
CA ALA A 127 24.80 20.09 -7.84
C ALA A 127 25.00 21.31 -6.91
N ARG A 128 25.11 21.09 -5.58
CA ARG A 128 25.41 22.12 -4.56
C ARG A 128 24.49 23.36 -4.59
N THR A 129 23.24 23.18 -4.99
CA THR A 129 22.24 24.27 -5.05
C THR A 129 20.92 23.79 -4.45
N LEU A 130 20.28 24.64 -3.63
CA LEU A 130 18.96 24.35 -3.05
C LEU A 130 17.87 24.05 -4.08
N PRO A 131 17.74 24.80 -5.21
CA PRO A 131 16.74 24.46 -6.22
C PRO A 131 16.98 23.09 -6.87
N ALA A 132 18.24 22.67 -7.04
CA ALA A 132 18.52 21.33 -7.55
C ALA A 132 18.11 20.25 -6.54
N VAL A 133 18.42 20.42 -5.25
CA VAL A 133 18.02 19.48 -4.20
C VAL A 133 16.51 19.27 -4.18
N LEU A 134 15.73 20.36 -4.21
CA LEU A 134 14.27 20.29 -4.24
C LEU A 134 13.74 19.74 -5.57
N GLY A 135 14.31 20.17 -6.69
CA GLY A 135 13.90 19.72 -8.02
C GLY A 135 14.10 18.22 -8.22
N TYR A 136 15.31 17.71 -7.94
CA TYR A 136 15.61 16.28 -8.02
C TYR A 136 14.84 15.47 -6.97
N GLY A 137 14.69 15.99 -5.75
CA GLY A 137 13.88 15.37 -4.70
C GLY A 137 12.43 15.19 -5.11
N VAL A 138 11.76 16.26 -5.56
CA VAL A 138 10.35 16.22 -5.99
C VAL A 138 10.18 15.36 -7.25
N ALA A 139 11.07 15.47 -8.23
CA ALA A 139 10.99 14.68 -9.46
C ALA A 139 11.09 13.18 -9.19
N LEU A 140 12.07 12.73 -8.39
CA LEU A 140 12.18 11.33 -8.02
C LEU A 140 11.06 10.87 -7.09
N SER A 141 10.62 11.72 -6.15
CA SER A 141 9.49 11.42 -5.28
C SER A 141 8.21 11.17 -6.09
N ALA A 142 7.88 12.04 -7.05
CA ALA A 142 6.72 11.88 -7.91
C ALA A 142 6.81 10.61 -8.78
N GLY A 143 7.98 10.33 -9.35
CA GLY A 143 8.21 9.10 -10.12
C GLY A 143 8.06 7.83 -9.29
N MET A 144 8.63 7.81 -8.08
CA MET A 144 8.55 6.66 -7.18
C MET A 144 7.15 6.48 -6.59
N TYR A 145 6.46 7.57 -6.27
CA TYR A 145 5.07 7.55 -5.85
C TYR A 145 4.18 6.95 -6.95
N ALA A 146 4.32 7.43 -8.18
CA ALA A 146 3.56 6.92 -9.32
C ALA A 146 3.86 5.43 -9.55
N PHE A 147 5.13 5.05 -9.49
CA PHE A 147 5.54 3.65 -9.67
C PHE A 147 4.92 2.72 -8.61
N ASP A 148 5.01 3.08 -7.32
CA ASP A 148 4.45 2.27 -6.24
C ASP A 148 2.91 2.27 -6.26
N TYR A 149 2.31 3.41 -6.59
CA TYR A 149 0.86 3.53 -6.80
C TYR A 149 0.35 2.65 -7.95
N THR A 150 1.15 2.46 -9.00
CA THR A 150 0.81 1.54 -10.11
C THR A 150 1.07 0.07 -9.80
N GLY A 151 1.49 -0.27 -8.58
CA GLY A 151 1.67 -1.65 -8.13
C GLY A 151 3.13 -2.11 -8.03
N GLY A 152 4.10 -1.18 -8.10
CA GLY A 152 5.49 -1.43 -7.68
C GLY A 152 6.25 -2.51 -8.46
N ASN A 153 5.73 -2.99 -9.60
CA ASN A 153 6.32 -4.07 -10.38
C ASN A 153 6.36 -3.75 -11.88
N LEU A 154 7.53 -3.94 -12.52
CA LEU A 154 7.70 -3.71 -13.95
C LEU A 154 7.22 -4.89 -14.81
N PHE A 155 7.16 -6.09 -14.23
CA PHE A 155 6.87 -7.33 -14.97
C PHE A 155 5.38 -7.73 -14.92
N GLY A 156 4.50 -6.78 -14.58
CA GLY A 156 3.05 -6.97 -14.49
C GLY A 156 2.59 -7.36 -13.09
N TYR A 157 1.31 -7.09 -12.79
CA TYR A 157 0.71 -7.42 -11.50
C TYR A 157 0.71 -8.95 -11.32
N SER A 158 1.55 -9.44 -10.41
CA SER A 158 1.52 -10.86 -10.02
C SER A 158 0.23 -11.07 -9.26
N LYS A 159 -0.65 -11.90 -9.82
CA LYS A 159 -1.98 -12.17 -9.26
C LYS A 159 -1.78 -12.72 -7.84
N ASN A 160 -2.22 -11.98 -6.82
CA ASN A 160 -2.33 -12.54 -5.47
C ASN A 160 -3.19 -13.79 -5.58
N LYS A 161 -2.57 -14.94 -5.26
CA LYS A 161 -3.23 -16.26 -5.34
C LYS A 161 -4.15 -16.51 -4.15
N GLU A 162 -4.08 -15.64 -3.15
CA GLU A 162 -4.77 -15.75 -1.86
C GLU A 162 -6.14 -15.07 -1.88
N GLU A 163 -6.35 -14.06 -2.73
CA GLU A 163 -7.69 -13.54 -3.00
C GLU A 163 -8.49 -14.58 -3.78
N ASP A 164 -9.60 -15.05 -3.20
CA ASP A 164 -10.52 -15.95 -3.87
C ASP A 164 -10.97 -15.32 -5.21
N GLU A 165 -10.64 -15.99 -6.32
CA GLU A 165 -11.00 -15.53 -7.66
C GLU A 165 -12.51 -15.27 -7.77
N PHE A 166 -13.30 -16.00 -6.99
CA PHE A 166 -14.74 -15.81 -6.93
C PHE A 166 -15.10 -14.44 -6.36
N GLU A 167 -14.48 -14.01 -5.27
CA GLU A 167 -14.79 -12.76 -4.60
C GLU A 167 -14.35 -11.55 -5.44
N ARG A 168 -13.15 -11.60 -6.04
CA ARG A 168 -12.68 -10.57 -6.98
C ARG A 168 -13.59 -10.45 -8.20
N ARG A 169 -13.95 -11.57 -8.83
CA ARG A 169 -14.88 -11.57 -9.98
C ARG A 169 -16.27 -11.09 -9.57
N THR A 170 -16.69 -11.38 -8.34
CA THR A 170 -17.96 -10.89 -7.80
C THR A 170 -17.91 -9.39 -7.54
N LYS A 171 -16.81 -8.84 -7.00
CA LYS A 171 -16.57 -7.39 -6.86
C LYS A 171 -16.60 -6.70 -8.24
N LEU A 172 -15.91 -7.25 -9.24
CA LEU A 172 -15.92 -6.74 -10.61
C LEU A 172 -17.31 -6.80 -11.28
N ARG A 173 -18.10 -7.85 -11.01
CA ARG A 173 -19.48 -7.95 -11.50
C ARG A 173 -20.44 -7.02 -10.76
N LYS A 174 -20.25 -6.81 -9.46
CA LYS A 174 -21.07 -5.92 -8.63
C LYS A 174 -20.71 -4.44 -8.82
N ALA A 175 -19.58 -4.13 -9.45
CA ALA A 175 -19.15 -2.77 -9.76
C ALA A 175 -20.15 -1.96 -10.62
N PHE A 176 -21.12 -2.61 -11.26
CA PHE A 176 -22.18 -1.92 -12.01
C PHE A 176 -23.29 -1.34 -11.13
N GLN A 177 -23.49 -1.84 -9.91
CA GLN A 177 -24.49 -1.34 -8.96
C GLN A 177 -23.93 -1.36 -7.54
N THR A 178 -23.55 -0.18 -7.06
CA THR A 178 -23.12 0.03 -5.67
C THR A 178 -24.35 0.27 -4.79
N PRO A 179 -24.48 -0.40 -3.62
CA PRO A 179 -25.51 -0.09 -2.65
C PRO A 179 -25.50 1.39 -2.24
N ALA A 180 -26.69 2.00 -2.12
CA ALA A 180 -26.82 3.40 -1.74
C ALA A 180 -26.16 3.69 -0.38
N GLU A 181 -26.27 2.76 0.57
CA GLU A 181 -25.64 2.86 1.90
C GLU A 181 -24.11 2.93 1.86
N GLN A 182 -23.47 2.13 1.00
CA GLN A 182 -22.01 2.20 0.78
C GLN A 182 -21.62 3.55 0.17
N THR A 183 -22.43 4.04 -0.76
CA THR A 183 -22.22 5.34 -1.40
C THR A 183 -22.32 6.48 -0.37
N PHE A 184 -23.27 6.41 0.56
CA PHE A 184 -23.42 7.39 1.64
C PHE A 184 -22.26 7.34 2.65
N ALA A 185 -21.76 6.14 2.96
CA ALA A 185 -20.65 5.95 3.88
C ALA A 185 -19.32 6.48 3.31
N GLU A 186 -19.06 6.29 2.00
CA GLU A 186 -17.81 6.70 1.36
C GLU A 186 -17.79 8.18 0.94
N LEU A 187 -18.87 8.68 0.32
CA LEU A 187 -18.93 10.05 -0.21
C LEU A 187 -19.43 11.07 0.83
N GLY A 188 -20.11 10.59 1.88
CA GLY A 188 -20.81 11.42 2.84
C GLY A 188 -22.12 11.99 2.28
N GLU A 189 -23.02 12.38 3.19
CA GLU A 189 -24.28 13.04 2.82
C GLU A 189 -24.02 14.50 2.40
N GLY A 190 -24.50 14.90 1.23
CA GLY A 190 -24.34 16.26 0.70
C GLY A 190 -24.04 16.31 -0.80
N ARG A 191 -24.05 17.53 -1.38
CA ARG A 191 -23.78 17.77 -2.82
C ARG A 191 -24.65 16.94 -3.79
N GLY A 192 -25.92 16.75 -3.45
CA GLY A 192 -26.91 16.05 -4.29
C GLY A 192 -27.08 14.56 -3.99
N ILE A 193 -26.35 14.01 -3.03
CA ILE A 193 -26.49 12.64 -2.54
C ILE A 193 -27.16 12.69 -1.16
N TYR A 194 -28.36 12.13 -1.06
CA TYR A 194 -29.18 12.16 0.15
C TYR A 194 -29.56 10.73 0.57
N GLY A 195 -29.28 10.42 1.83
CA GLY A 195 -29.75 9.18 2.44
C GLY A 195 -31.27 9.17 2.65
N PRO A 196 -31.86 8.00 2.91
CA PRO A 196 -33.25 7.91 3.34
C PRO A 196 -33.49 8.79 4.58
N ASN A 197 -34.67 9.43 4.65
CA ASN A 197 -35.08 10.36 5.71
C ASN A 197 -34.12 11.55 5.96
N TYR A 198 -33.41 12.03 4.93
CA TYR A 198 -32.51 13.17 5.06
C TYR A 198 -33.23 14.47 5.45
N GLU A 199 -34.43 14.73 4.92
CA GLU A 199 -35.18 15.96 5.22
C GLU A 199 -35.63 16.03 6.68
N GLU A 200 -36.00 14.89 7.27
CA GLU A 200 -36.41 14.79 8.68
C GLU A 200 -35.21 15.05 9.60
N ARG A 201 -34.09 14.37 9.36
CA ARG A 201 -32.83 14.59 10.10
C ARG A 201 -32.29 16.00 9.94
N ARG A 202 -32.49 16.62 8.77
CA ARG A 202 -32.11 18.02 8.53
C ARG A 202 -33.04 18.98 9.26
N ALA A 203 -34.34 18.75 9.27
CA ALA A 203 -35.32 19.56 9.99
C ALA A 203 -35.10 19.49 11.51
N GLU A 204 -34.78 18.30 12.04
CA GLU A 204 -34.40 18.10 13.45
C GLU A 204 -33.13 18.86 13.80
N ARG A 205 -32.06 18.74 12.99
CA ARG A 205 -30.81 19.52 13.19
C ARG A 205 -31.04 21.03 13.15
N ILE A 206 -31.93 21.53 12.29
CA ILE A 206 -32.25 22.96 12.19
C ILE A 206 -33.11 23.41 13.37
N LYS A 207 -34.04 22.57 13.82
CA LYS A 207 -34.87 22.82 14.99
C LYS A 207 -34.03 22.90 16.27
N GLU A 208 -33.06 21.99 16.44
CA GLU A 208 -32.13 22.00 17.57
C GLU A 208 -31.16 23.18 17.53
N ALA A 209 -30.57 23.48 16.37
CA ALA A 209 -29.56 24.53 16.25
C ALA A 209 -30.12 25.96 16.27
N TYR A 210 -31.33 26.16 15.75
CA TYR A 210 -31.88 27.50 15.52
C TYR A 210 -33.30 27.73 16.06
N GLY A 211 -33.97 26.69 16.59
CA GLY A 211 -35.34 26.82 17.11
C GLY A 211 -36.40 27.10 16.03
N ILE A 212 -36.06 26.92 14.75
CA ILE A 212 -36.92 27.20 13.60
C ILE A 212 -37.56 25.90 13.13
N GLU A 213 -38.89 25.86 13.06
CA GLU A 213 -39.63 24.74 12.47
C GLU A 213 -39.68 24.89 10.95
N VAL A 214 -39.02 23.96 10.25
CA VAL A 214 -39.04 23.92 8.77
C VAL A 214 -40.34 23.24 8.33
N PRO A 215 -41.14 23.83 7.42
CA PRO A 215 -42.39 23.23 6.94
C PRO A 215 -42.11 21.90 6.22
N ARG A 216 -42.85 20.86 6.60
CA ARG A 216 -42.73 19.50 6.05
C ARG A 216 -43.45 19.43 4.69
N SER A 217 -42.72 19.21 3.60
CA SER A 217 -43.33 18.77 2.34
C SER A 217 -43.72 17.30 2.48
N PRO A 218 -44.92 16.86 2.04
CA PRO A 218 -45.29 15.45 2.10
C PRO A 218 -44.34 14.62 1.22
N VAL A 219 -43.88 13.50 1.79
CA VAL A 219 -43.06 12.49 1.11
C VAL A 219 -43.85 11.95 -0.09
N PRO A 220 -43.37 12.05 -1.34
CA PRO A 220 -44.01 11.36 -2.44
C PRO A 220 -43.87 9.85 -2.20
N ALA A 221 -45.00 9.17 -2.03
CA ALA A 221 -45.05 7.73 -1.95
C ALA A 221 -44.50 7.13 -3.25
N SER A 222 -43.35 6.47 -3.14
CA SER A 222 -42.76 5.59 -4.16
C SER A 222 -42.84 4.15 -3.68
#